data_AF-A0A328CBT9-F1
#
_entry.id   AF-A0A328CBT9-F1
#
_cell.length_a   1.000
_cell.length_b   1.000
_cell.length_c   1.000
_cell.angle_alpha   90.00
_cell.angle_beta   90.00
_cell.angle_gamma   90.00
#
_symmetry.space_group_name_H-M   'P 1'
#
loop_
_entity.id
_entity.type
_entity.pdbx_description
1 polymer ?
#
loop_
_entity_poly.entity_id
_entity_poly.type
_entity_poly.pdbx_seq_one_letter_code
_entity_poly.pdbx_strand_id
1 'polypeptide(L)' 'MFGLGTTELLIIAFILVLLFGLGKLPHAAKQLGLGVKSFQDSVRGNDEEPATLEDKSADRVTREAAVSHEERVDTKA' A
#
# COMPACT_ATOMS: atom_id res chain seq x y z
N MET A 1 24.88 -19.05 3.93
CA MET A 1 25.56 -17.95 3.22
C MET A 1 24.60 -17.37 2.18
N PHE A 2 23.58 -16.64 2.65
CA PHE A 2 22.68 -15.88 1.78
C PHE A 2 22.80 -14.44 2.30
N GLY A 3 23.76 -13.70 1.75
CA GLY A 3 24.06 -12.33 2.10
C GLY A 3 23.04 -11.39 1.50
N LEU A 4 21.79 -11.48 1.98
CA LEU A 4 20.78 -10.49 1.66
C LEU A 4 21.08 -9.25 2.49
N GLY A 5 21.88 -8.35 1.93
CA GLY A 5 22.07 -7.02 2.47
C GLY A 5 20.83 -6.17 2.27
N THR A 6 20.83 -5.02 2.94
CA THR A 6 19.81 -3.97 2.75
C THR A 6 19.71 -3.53 1.30
N THR A 7 20.83 -3.49 0.57
CA THR A 7 20.88 -3.11 -0.85
C THR A 7 20.15 -4.12 -1.74
N GLU A 8 20.41 -5.42 -1.58
CA GLU A 8 19.76 -6.48 -2.36
C GLU A 8 18.25 -6.52 -2.09
N LEU A 9 17.83 -6.34 -0.84
CA LEU A 9 16.41 -6.29 -0.46
C LEU A 9 15.69 -5.11 -1.12
N LEU A 10 16.34 -3.94 -1.19
CA LEU A 10 15.79 -2.77 -1.90
C LEU A 10 15.60 -3.03 -3.39
N ILE A 11 16.55 -3.70 -4.05
CA ILE A 11 16.43 -4.05 -5.47
C ILE A 11 15.23 -4.97 -5.70
N ILE A 12 15.05 -6.00 -4.87
CA ILE A 12 13.91 -6.92 -4.97
C ILE A 12 12.60 -6.17 -4.71
N ALA A 13 12.55 -5.34 -3.66
CA ALA A 13 11.38 -4.53 -3.34
C ALA A 13 11.00 -3.58 -4.50
N PHE A 14 11.99 -2.98 -5.16
CA PHE A 14 11.78 -2.12 -6.32
C PHE A 14 11.15 -2.89 -7.49
N ILE A 15 11.63 -4.10 -7.77
CA ILE A 15 11.04 -4.97 -8.80
C ILE A 15 9.59 -5.32 -8.44
N LEU A 16 9.31 -5.70 -7.20
CA LEU A 16 7.94 -6.00 -6.76
C LEU A 16 7.00 -4.79 -6.91
N VAL A 17 7.49 -3.59 -6.60
CA VAL A 17 6.75 -2.35 -6.81
C VAL A 17 6.46 -2.09 -8.29
N LEU A 18 7.39 -2.41 -9.20
CA LEU A 18 7.14 -2.28 -10.64
C LEU A 18 6.11 -3.29 -11.16
N LEU A 19 6.12 -4.52 -10.63
CA LEU A 19 5.18 -5.57 -11.03
C LEU A 19 3.77 -5.33 -10.49
N PHE A 20 3.65 -4.98 -9.20
CA PHE A 20 2.37 -4.87 -8.52
C PHE A 20 1.86 -3.43 -8.39
N GLY A 21 2.74 -2.43 -8.43
CA GLY A 21 2.44 -1.03 -8.16
C GLY A 21 2.54 -0.65 -6.68
N LEU A 22 2.85 0.63 -6.43
CA LEU A 22 3.04 1.21 -5.07
C LEU A 22 1.80 1.10 -4.17
N GLY A 23 0.58 1.04 -4.74
CA GLY A 23 -0.66 0.95 -3.96
C GLY A 23 -1.09 -0.48 -3.62
N LYS A 24 -0.70 -1.47 -4.43
CA LYS A 24 -1.16 -2.87 -4.24
C LYS A 24 -0.33 -3.62 -3.21
N LEU A 25 0.97 -3.35 -3.12
CA LEU A 25 1.86 -3.93 -2.12
C LEU A 25 1.45 -3.60 -0.67
N PRO A 26 1.21 -2.34 -0.28
CA PRO A 26 0.74 -2.01 1.08
C PRO A 26 -0.67 -2.54 1.34
N HIS A 27 -1.54 -2.61 0.33
CA HIS A 27 -2.87 -3.18 0.48
C HIS A 27 -2.79 -4.69 0.78
N ALA A 28 -2.00 -5.45 0.02
CA ALA A 28 -1.76 -6.88 0.28
C ALA A 28 -1.11 -7.11 1.65
N ALA A 29 -0.11 -6.32 2.02
CA ALA A 29 0.53 -6.39 3.33
C ALA A 29 -0.45 -6.09 4.48
N LYS A 30 -1.36 -5.12 4.31
CA LYS A 30 -2.41 -4.80 5.31
C LYS A 30 -3.36 -5.97 5.51
N GLN A 31 -3.79 -6.63 4.43
CA GLN A 31 -4.67 -7.81 4.52
C GLN A 31 -3.96 -9.00 5.20
N LEU A 32 -2.73 -9.29 4.78
CA LEU A 32 -1.91 -10.36 5.36
C LEU A 32 -1.59 -10.10 6.83
N GLY A 33 -1.25 -8.85 7.18
CA GLY A 33 -0.93 -8.44 8.54
C GLY A 33 -2.11 -8.61 9.49
N LEU A 34 -3.32 -8.33 9.04
CA LEU A 34 -4.53 -8.58 9.83
C LEU A 34 -4.78 -10.07 10.04
N GLY A 35 -4.63 -10.90 9.01
CA GLY A 35 -4.76 -12.35 9.15
C GLY A 35 -3.74 -12.95 10.11
N VAL A 36 -2.47 -12.51 10.03
CA VAL A 36 -1.41 -12.93 10.96
C VAL A 36 -1.69 -12.44 12.38
N LYS A 37 -2.19 -11.21 12.54
CA LYS A 37 -2.56 -10.67 13.85
C LYS A 37 -3.70 -11.47 14.48
N SER A 38 -4.81 -11.69 13.79
CA SER A 38 -5.93 -12.51 14.27
C SER A 38 -5.51 -13.94 14.60
N PHE A 39 -4.60 -14.53 13.82
CA PHE A 39 -4.04 -15.85 14.12
C PHE A 39 -3.22 -15.82 15.42
N GLN A 40 -2.41 -14.80 15.62
CA GLN A 40 -1.59 -14.66 16.82
C GLN A 40 -2.45 -14.42 18.07
N ASP A 41 -3.48 -13.59 17.95
CA ASP A 41 -4.42 -13.28 19.04
C ASP A 41 -5.20 -14.53 19.46
N SER A 42 -5.67 -15.32 18.49
CA SER A 42 -6.33 -16.62 18.73
C SER A 42 -5.42 -17.63 19.43
N VAL A 43 -4.14 -17.70 19.03
CA VAL A 43 -3.16 -18.61 19.65
C VAL A 43 -2.78 -18.18 21.07
N ARG A 44 -2.79 -16.87 21.35
CA ARG A 44 -2.50 -16.30 22.68
C ARG A 44 -3.72 -16.30 23.62
N GLY A 45 -4.90 -16.70 23.13
CA GLY A 45 -6.14 -16.68 23.89
C GLY A 45 -6.64 -15.27 24.21
N ASN A 46 -6.25 -14.28 23.39
CA ASN A 46 -6.73 -12.92 23.52
C ASN A 46 -7.96 -12.78 22.61
N ASP A 47 -9.16 -12.78 23.20
CA ASP A 47 -10.42 -12.59 22.49
C ASP A 47 -10.64 -11.10 22.16
N GLU A 48 -9.67 -10.50 21.46
CA GLU A 48 -9.83 -9.16 20.89
C GLU A 48 -10.64 -9.22 19.59
N GLU A 49 -11.53 -8.25 19.40
CA GLU A 49 -12.37 -8.15 18.20
C GLU A 49 -11.49 -8.03 16.93
N PRO A 50 -11.79 -8.79 15.85
CA PRO A 50 -10.97 -8.81 14.66
C PRO A 50 -10.92 -7.42 14.01
N ALA A 51 -9.70 -6.89 13.86
CA ALA A 51 -9.48 -5.63 13.15
C ALA A 51 -9.91 -5.76 11.68
N THR A 52 -10.89 -4.96 11.27
CA THR A 52 -11.47 -4.96 9.92
C THR A 52 -10.74 -4.01 8.97
N LEU A 53 -10.72 -4.37 7.69
CA LEU A 53 -10.12 -3.57 6.63
C LEU A 53 -11.04 -2.41 6.24
N GLU A 54 -10.90 -1.24 6.87
CA GLU A 54 -11.38 0.01 6.25
C GLU A 54 -10.40 0.43 5.14
N ASP A 55 -10.81 0.29 3.89
CA ASP A 55 -10.09 0.73 2.69
C ASP A 55 -10.42 2.20 2.41
N LYS A 56 -9.70 3.13 3.07
CA LYS A 56 -9.86 4.58 2.88
C LYS A 56 -8.73 5.24 2.08
N SER A 57 -7.76 4.48 1.57
CA SER A 57 -6.48 5.05 1.14
C SER A 57 -6.12 4.84 -0.34
N ALA A 58 -6.86 4.03 -1.11
CA ALA A 58 -6.44 3.66 -2.47
C ALA A 58 -6.88 4.63 -3.58
N ASP A 59 -7.89 5.49 -3.37
CA ASP A 59 -8.52 6.25 -4.47
C ASP A 59 -7.95 7.68 -4.69
N ARG A 60 -7.10 8.20 -3.79
CA ARG A 60 -6.68 9.62 -3.86
C ARG A 60 -5.41 9.92 -4.65
N VAL A 61 -4.47 8.99 -4.79
CA VAL A 61 -3.13 9.32 -5.31
C VAL A 61 -3.09 9.46 -6.84
N THR A 62 -4.03 8.84 -7.57
CA THR A 62 -4.00 8.82 -9.04
C THR A 62 -4.81 9.93 -9.72
N ARG A 63 -5.63 10.70 -8.99
CA ARG A 63 -6.47 11.76 -9.59
C ARG A 63 -5.86 13.17 -9.53
N GLU A 64 -4.84 13.39 -8.72
CA GLU A 64 -4.25 14.73 -8.55
C GLU A 64 -3.24 15.10 -9.66
N ALA A 65 -2.68 14.13 -10.39
CA ALA A 65 -1.69 14.38 -11.45
C ALA A 65 -2.29 14.71 -12.84
N ALA A 66 -3.62 14.62 -13.03
CA ALA A 66 -4.25 14.78 -14.34
C ALA A 66 -5.02 16.11 -14.53
N VAL A 67 -5.13 16.97 -13.51
CA VAL A 67 -5.95 18.21 -13.55
C VAL A 67 -5.10 19.48 -13.43
N SER A 68 -3.97 19.55 -14.14
CA SER A 68 -3.12 20.77 -14.14
C SER A 68 -2.64 21.20 -15.53
N HIS A 69 -3.37 20.87 -16.61
CA HIS A 69 -3.00 21.32 -17.95
C HIS A 69 -4.10 21.99 -18.79
N GLU A 70 -5.26 22.35 -18.22
CA GLU A 70 -6.30 23.04 -19.00
C GLU A 70 -6.97 24.19 -18.23
N GLU A 71 -6.16 25.11 -17.70
CA GLU A 71 -6.65 26.44 -17.28
C GLU A 71 -5.62 27.51 -17.67
N ARG A 72 -5.38 27.65 -18.97
CA ARG A 72 -4.74 28.84 -19.55
C ARG A 72 -5.40 29.21 -20.88
N VAL A 73 -6.70 29.52 -20.86
CA VAL A 73 -7.34 30.33 -21.92
C VAL A 73 -8.39 31.25 -21.30
N ASP A 74 -7.91 32.44 -20.94
CA ASP A 74 -8.55 33.74 -21.13
C ASP A 74 -9.89 34.05 -20.45
N THR A 75 -9.73 34.60 -19.25
CA THR A 75 -10.32 35.88 -18.83
C THR A 75 -10.09 36.98 -19.89
N LYS A 76 -11.00 37.14 -20.87
CA LYS A 76 -11.28 38.45 -21.50
C LYS A 76 -12.56 38.42 -22.36
N ALA A 77 -13.66 38.94 -21.82
CA ALA A 77 -14.73 39.62 -22.56
C ALA A 77 -15.59 40.43 -21.58
#